data_AF-A0A2P2IFB1-F1
#
_entry.id   AF-A0A2P2IFB1-F1
#
_cell.length_a   1.000
_cell.length_b   1.000
_cell.length_c   1.000
_cell.angle_alpha   90.00
_cell.angle_beta   90.00
_cell.angle_gamma   90.00
#
_symmetry.space_group_name_H-M   'P 1'
#
loop_
_entity.id
_entity.type
_entity.pdbx_description
1 polymer ?
#
loop_
_entity_poly.entity_id
_entity_poly.type
_entity_poly.pdbx_seq_one_letter_code
_entity_poly.pdbx_strand_id
1 'polypeptide(L)'
;LARFDGVRYGYRAENYDGIMDMYVKTRSEGFGPEVKRRIMIGTYVLSAGYYDAYYKKAQKVRTLIKNDFDKAFNEVDIILTPATPGTSFKLTDKKTPVELYLEDIFTIPANLS
;
A
#
# COMPACT_ATOMS: atom_id res chain seq x y z
N LEU A 1 5.90 -3.08 -10.26
CA LEU A 1 7.03 -3.79 -9.61
C LEU A 1 7.87 -4.65 -10.54
N ALA A 2 7.31 -5.22 -11.61
CA ALA A 2 8.05 -5.99 -12.62
C ALA A 2 9.11 -5.19 -13.41
N ARG A 3 9.26 -3.89 -13.16
CA ARG A 3 10.30 -3.05 -13.76
C ARG A 3 11.52 -2.84 -12.85
N PHE A 4 11.43 -3.26 -11.59
CA PHE A 4 12.52 -3.19 -10.60
C PHE A 4 13.06 -4.60 -10.41
N ASP A 5 13.89 -4.99 -11.37
CA ASP A 5 14.35 -6.35 -11.59
C ASP A 5 15.88 -6.40 -11.84
N GLY A 6 16.54 -5.23 -11.83
CA GLY A 6 17.96 -5.06 -12.11
C GLY A 6 18.33 -5.20 -13.58
N VAL A 7 17.42 -5.60 -14.48
CA VAL A 7 17.75 -5.93 -15.88
C VAL A 7 17.95 -4.68 -16.72
N ARG A 8 16.98 -3.75 -16.66
CA ARG A 8 16.97 -2.55 -17.51
C ARG A 8 17.62 -1.34 -16.85
N TYR A 9 17.46 -1.20 -15.54
CA TYR A 9 17.93 -0.06 -14.77
C TYR A 9 17.89 -0.32 -13.27
N GLY A 10 18.50 0.58 -12.50
CA GLY A 10 18.49 0.57 -11.05
C GLY A 10 19.54 -0.37 -10.45
N TYR A 11 19.34 -0.69 -9.17
CA TYR A 11 20.21 -1.61 -8.45
C TYR A 11 20.13 -3.02 -9.06
N ARG A 12 21.28 -3.69 -9.16
CA ARG A 12 21.41 -5.12 -9.47
C ARG A 12 22.38 -5.72 -8.45
N ALA A 13 22.03 -6.85 -7.85
CA ALA A 13 22.91 -7.56 -6.93
C ALA A 13 24.25 -7.89 -7.62
N GLU A 14 25.37 -7.74 -6.91
CA GLU A 14 26.70 -8.01 -7.46
C GLU A 14 27.00 -9.51 -7.54
N ASN A 15 26.50 -10.29 -6.58
CA ASN A 15 26.80 -11.72 -6.45
C ASN A 15 25.52 -12.57 -6.53
N TYR A 16 25.32 -13.27 -7.64
CA TYR A 16 24.16 -14.16 -7.85
C TYR A 16 24.51 -15.41 -8.66
N ASP A 17 23.76 -16.48 -8.44
CA ASP A 17 23.85 -17.72 -9.20
C ASP A 17 22.62 -17.88 -10.12
N GLY A 18 22.81 -17.51 -11.38
CA GLY A 18 21.74 -17.54 -12.38
C GLY A 18 20.68 -16.45 -12.21
N ILE A 19 19.72 -16.44 -13.15
CA ILE A 19 18.79 -15.33 -13.31
C ILE A 19 17.74 -15.23 -12.20
N MET A 20 17.31 -16.36 -11.64
CA MET A 20 16.33 -16.37 -10.56
C MET A 20 16.92 -15.82 -9.26
N ASP A 21 18.15 -16.21 -8.93
CA ASP A 21 18.86 -15.68 -7.77
C ASP A 21 19.16 -14.19 -7.94
N MET A 22 19.53 -13.76 -9.16
CA MET A 22 19.69 -12.33 -9.49
C MET A 22 18.42 -11.54 -9.15
N TYR A 23 17.23 -12.00 -9.56
CA TYR A 23 15.98 -11.31 -9.25
C TYR A 23 15.68 -11.27 -7.76
N VAL A 24 15.86 -12.39 -7.06
CA VAL A 24 15.57 -12.49 -5.62
C VAL A 24 16.49 -11.56 -4.83
N LYS A 25 17.80 -11.62 -5.06
CA LYS A 25 18.80 -10.79 -4.34
C LYS A 25 18.63 -9.32 -4.65
N THR A 26 18.55 -8.97 -5.93
CA THR A 26 18.38 -7.57 -6.36
C THR A 26 17.18 -6.90 -5.66
N ARG A 27 16.05 -7.62 -5.56
CA ARG A 27 14.84 -7.09 -4.91
C ARG A 27 14.95 -7.12 -3.39
N SER A 28 15.58 -8.14 -2.82
CA SER A 28 15.72 -8.30 -1.37
C SER A 28 16.65 -7.25 -0.76
N GLU A 29 17.74 -6.94 -1.46
CA GLU A 29 18.75 -5.95 -1.10
C GLU A 29 18.27 -4.53 -1.45
N GLY A 30 17.65 -4.35 -2.61
CA GLY A 30 17.23 -3.03 -3.09
C GLY A 30 15.95 -2.47 -2.45
N PHE A 31 15.07 -3.31 -1.91
CA PHE A 31 13.84 -2.84 -1.25
C PHE A 31 13.97 -2.73 0.26
N GLY A 32 13.54 -1.59 0.79
CA GLY A 32 13.41 -1.37 2.23
C GLY A 32 12.33 -2.25 2.88
N PRO A 33 12.30 -2.32 4.22
CA PRO A 33 11.40 -3.22 4.97
C PRO A 33 9.90 -3.01 4.65
N GLU A 34 9.45 -1.76 4.57
CA GLU A 34 8.04 -1.46 4.31
C GLU A 34 7.60 -1.85 2.90
N VAL A 35 8.47 -1.62 1.91
CA VAL A 35 8.21 -2.03 0.52
C VAL A 35 8.10 -3.55 0.42
N LYS A 36 9.02 -4.29 1.06
CA LYS A 36 8.97 -5.76 1.11
C LYS A 36 7.69 -6.26 1.79
N ARG A 37 7.27 -5.64 2.90
CA ARG A 37 6.01 -5.96 3.60
C ARG A 37 4.80 -5.81 2.69
N ARG A 38 4.68 -4.70 1.97
CA ARG A 38 3.56 -4.45 1.05
C ARG A 38 3.56 -5.38 -0.16
N ILE A 39 4.73 -5.75 -0.70
CA ILE A 39 4.83 -6.75 -1.77
C ILE A 39 4.31 -8.12 -1.30
N MET A 40 4.72 -8.54 -0.11
CA MET A 40 4.31 -9.82 0.48
C MET A 40 2.78 -9.87 0.67
N ILE A 41 2.22 -8.85 1.33
CA ILE A 41 0.76 -8.75 1.55
C ILE A 41 0.03 -8.68 0.20
N GLY A 42 0.49 -7.84 -0.72
CA GLY A 42 -0.11 -7.69 -2.06
C GLY A 42 -0.13 -8.99 -2.85
N THR A 43 0.95 -9.76 -2.81
CA THR A 43 1.04 -11.07 -3.47
C THR A 43 0.09 -12.07 -2.82
N TYR A 44 0.02 -12.07 -1.49
CA TYR A 44 -0.87 -12.95 -0.74
C TYR A 44 -2.35 -12.68 -1.06
N VAL A 45 -2.81 -11.42 -0.99
CA VAL A 45 -4.22 -11.09 -1.23
C VAL A 45 -4.66 -11.30 -2.68
N LEU A 46 -3.70 -11.42 -3.62
CA LEU A 46 -3.97 -11.73 -5.02
C LEU A 46 -3.83 -13.22 -5.35
N SER A 47 -3.34 -14.04 -4.42
CA SER A 47 -3.14 -15.47 -4.64
C SER A 47 -4.46 -16.22 -4.80
N ALA A 48 -4.42 -17.32 -5.57
CA ALA A 48 -5.56 -18.21 -5.77
C ALA A 48 -6.04 -18.75 -4.41
N GLY A 49 -7.34 -18.62 -4.13
CA GLY A 49 -7.97 -18.98 -2.85
C GLY A 49 -8.22 -17.79 -1.92
N TYR A 50 -7.44 -16.71 -2.01
CA TYR A 50 -7.58 -15.52 -1.16
C TYR A 50 -8.08 -14.28 -1.91
N TYR A 51 -7.96 -14.26 -3.23
CA TYR A 51 -8.40 -13.15 -4.08
C TYR A 51 -9.84 -12.67 -3.80
N ASP A 52 -10.80 -13.61 -3.76
CA ASP A 52 -12.21 -13.28 -3.56
C ASP A 52 -12.48 -12.77 -2.13
N ALA A 53 -11.82 -13.37 -1.14
CA ALA A 53 -11.99 -13.04 0.27
C ALA A 53 -11.38 -11.68 0.66
N TYR A 54 -10.26 -11.30 0.04
CA TYR A 54 -9.53 -10.07 0.36
C TYR A 54 -9.70 -9.01 -0.72
N TYR A 55 -9.10 -9.21 -1.90
CA TYR A 55 -9.01 -8.16 -2.92
C TYR A 55 -10.39 -7.80 -3.50
N LYS A 56 -11.16 -8.79 -3.94
CA LYS A 56 -12.51 -8.55 -4.50
C LYS A 56 -13.47 -8.01 -3.45
N LYS A 57 -13.37 -8.49 -2.20
CA LYS A 57 -14.16 -7.96 -1.10
C LYS A 57 -13.82 -6.49 -0.83
N ALA A 58 -12.54 -6.13 -0.82
CA ALA A 58 -12.09 -4.74 -0.67
C ALA A 58 -12.59 -3.84 -1.81
N GLN A 59 -12.56 -4.30 -3.07
CA GLN A 59 -13.12 -3.54 -4.20
C GLN A 59 -14.63 -3.28 -4.04
N LYS A 60 -15.40 -4.24 -3.50
CA LYS A 60 -16.83 -4.02 -3.20
C LYS A 60 -17.02 -2.98 -2.09
N VAL A 61 -16.20 -3.03 -1.03
CA VAL A 61 -16.23 -2.01 0.04
C VAL A 61 -15.87 -0.63 -0.49
N ARG A 62 -14.90 -0.54 -1.41
CA ARG A 62 -14.58 0.72 -2.10
C ARG A 62 -15.79 1.33 -2.79
N THR A 63 -16.60 0.52 -3.48
CA THR A 63 -17.86 1.00 -4.08
C THR A 63 -18.85 1.53 -3.04
N LEU A 64 -18.94 0.89 -1.86
CA LEU A 64 -19.79 1.39 -0.78
C LEU A 64 -19.32 2.76 -0.27
N ILE A 65 -18.01 2.92 -0.05
CA ILE A 65 -17.41 4.20 0.36
C ILE A 65 -17.74 5.28 -0.66
N LYS A 66 -17.54 5.01 -1.96
CA LYS A 66 -17.90 5.94 -3.03
C LYS A 66 -19.37 6.36 -2.96
N ASN A 67 -20.27 5.38 -2.81
CA ASN A 67 -21.71 5.65 -2.76
C ASN A 67 -22.09 6.53 -1.55
N ASP A 68 -21.37 6.43 -0.43
CA ASP A 68 -21.60 7.28 0.73
C ASP A 68 -21.21 8.75 0.44
N PHE A 69 -20.10 8.98 -0.26
CA PHE A 69 -19.74 10.32 -0.76
C PHE A 69 -20.76 10.84 -1.78
N ASP A 70 -21.14 10.02 -2.77
CA ASP A 70 -22.12 10.42 -3.80
C ASP A 70 -23.46 10.83 -3.16
N LYS A 71 -23.88 10.13 -2.09
CA LYS A 71 -25.09 10.48 -1.33
C LYS A 71 -24.93 11.81 -0.60
N ALA A 72 -23.85 11.96 0.16
CA ALA A 72 -23.59 13.17 0.94
C ALA A 72 -23.52 14.41 0.05
N PHE A 73 -22.91 14.31 -1.13
CA PHE A 73 -22.81 15.43 -2.07
C PHE A 73 -24.14 15.84 -2.74
N ASN A 74 -25.24 15.10 -2.52
CA ASN A 74 -26.57 15.62 -2.88
C ASN A 74 -27.10 16.64 -1.87
N GLU A 75 -26.53 16.67 -0.66
CA GLU A 75 -26.96 17.52 0.45
C GLU A 75 -25.96 18.64 0.76
N VAL A 76 -24.68 18.46 0.39
CA VAL A 76 -23.60 19.42 0.66
C VAL A 76 -22.68 19.61 -0.54
N ASP A 77 -22.05 20.78 -0.65
CA ASP A 77 -21.05 21.04 -1.70
C ASP A 77 -19.65 20.54 -1.32
N ILE A 78 -19.33 20.49 -0.03
CA ILE A 78 -17.99 20.20 0.50
C ILE A 78 -18.10 19.37 1.78
N ILE A 79 -17.17 18.42 1.94
CA ILE A 79 -16.94 17.68 3.18
C ILE A 79 -15.60 18.12 3.76
N LEU A 80 -15.59 18.56 5.02
CA LEU A 80 -14.40 19.03 5.72
C LEU A 80 -14.06 18.12 6.90
N THR A 81 -12.83 17.62 6.93
CA THR A 81 -12.27 16.84 8.04
C THR A 81 -10.87 17.32 8.36
N PRO A 82 -10.33 17.04 9.57
CA PRO A 82 -8.90 17.14 9.80
C PRO A 82 -8.13 16.34 8.75
N ALA A 83 -6.94 16.80 8.36
CA ALA A 83 -6.08 16.07 7.43
C ALA A 83 -5.37 14.88 8.12
N THR A 84 -5.12 14.99 9.43
CA THR A 84 -4.40 13.99 10.24
C THR A 84 -5.07 13.85 11.62
N PRO A 85 -4.92 12.70 12.31
CA PRO A 85 -5.48 12.49 13.65
C PRO A 85 -4.80 13.30 14.75
N GLY A 86 -3.60 13.81 14.49
CA GLY A 86 -2.86 14.66 15.41
C GLY A 86 -1.79 15.49 14.71
N THR A 87 -1.00 16.21 15.50
CA THR A 87 0.20 16.91 15.01
C THR A 87 1.31 15.92 14.64
N SER A 88 2.34 16.41 13.95
CA SER A 88 3.49 15.58 13.59
C SER A 88 4.14 14.91 14.80
N PHE A 89 4.33 13.59 14.73
CA PHE A 89 5.12 12.84 15.70
C PHE A 89 6.64 13.04 15.47
N LYS A 90 7.47 12.71 16.46
CA LYS A 90 8.92 12.89 16.37
C LYS A 90 9.57 11.74 15.61
N LEU A 91 10.68 12.02 14.92
CA LEU A 91 11.47 10.97 14.25
C LEU A 91 12.02 9.91 15.20
N THR A 92 12.15 10.22 16.49
CA THR A 92 12.60 9.30 17.54
C THR A 92 11.51 8.35 18.02
N ASP A 93 10.24 8.60 17.65
CA ASP A 93 9.12 7.80 18.12
C ASP A 93 9.13 6.44 17.43
N LYS A 94 9.18 5.37 18.23
CA LYS A 94 9.11 4.01 17.71
C LYS A 94 7.64 3.67 17.43
N LYS A 95 7.23 3.75 16.17
CA LYS A 95 5.92 3.31 15.71
C LYS A 95 5.99 1.97 15.00
N THR A 96 5.01 1.13 15.24
CA THR A 96 4.72 -0.07 14.46
C THR A 96 4.18 0.32 13.08
N PRO A 97 4.27 -0.56 12.06
CA PRO A 97 3.68 -0.28 10.75
C PRO A 97 2.18 0.05 10.81
N VAL A 98 1.43 -0.61 11.71
CA VAL A 98 -0.01 -0.38 11.85
C VAL A 98 -0.29 1.02 12.41
N GLU A 99 0.47 1.46 13.41
CA GLU A 99 0.35 2.83 13.95
C GLU A 99 0.65 3.88 12.88
N LEU A 100 1.61 3.61 11.98
CA LEU A 100 1.90 4.51 10.85
C LEU A 100 0.76 4.54 9.83
N TYR A 101 0.03 3.44 9.62
CA TYR A 101 -1.10 3.41 8.68
C TYR A 101 -2.32 4.17 9.22
N LEU A 102 -2.46 4.30 10.54
CA LEU A 102 -3.55 5.08 11.16
C LEU A 102 -3.40 6.59 10.93
N GLU A 103 -2.21 7.08 10.58
CA GLU A 103 -2.01 8.48 10.23
C GLU A 103 -2.82 8.89 8.98
N ASP A 104 -3.13 7.94 8.10
CA ASP A 104 -3.86 8.15 6.84
C ASP A 104 -5.38 7.95 6.97
N ILE A 105 -5.92 7.81 8.19
CA ILE A 105 -7.34 7.48 8.42
C ILE A 105 -8.31 8.49 7.80
N PHE A 106 -7.94 9.77 7.74
CA PHE A 106 -8.76 10.83 7.16
C PHE A 106 -8.47 11.10 5.68
N THR A 107 -7.39 10.57 5.12
CA THR A 107 -6.97 10.84 3.74
C THR A 107 -7.38 9.73 2.77
N ILE A 108 -7.33 8.47 3.21
CA ILE A 108 -7.65 7.30 2.37
C ILE A 108 -9.06 7.34 1.76
N PRO A 109 -10.14 7.74 2.49
CA PRO A 109 -11.48 7.74 1.92
C PRO A 109 -11.59 8.54 0.61
N ALA A 110 -10.88 9.67 0.50
CA ALA A 110 -10.87 10.50 -0.70
C ALA A 110 -10.16 9.83 -1.91
N ASN A 111 -9.21 8.92 -1.68
CA ASN A 111 -8.60 8.13 -2.76
C ASN A 111 -9.49 6.96 -3.22
N LEU A 112 -10.42 6.52 -2.36
CA LEU A 112 -11.28 5.36 -2.58
C LEU A 112 -12.61 5.72 -3.24
N SER A 113 -13.14 6.92 -2.99
CA SER A 113 -14.36 7.47 -3.58
C SER A 113 -14.27 7.68 -5.09
#